data_AF-L7FMQ6-F1
#
_entry.id   AF-L7FMQ6-F1
#
_cell.length_a   1.000
_cell.length_b   1.000
_cell.length_c   1.000
_cell.angle_alpha   90.00
_cell.angle_beta   90.00
_cell.angle_gamma   90.00
#
_symmetry.space_group_name_H-M   'P 1'
#
loop_
_entity.id
_entity.type
_entity.pdbx_description
1 polymer ?
#
loop_
_entity_poly.entity_id
_entity_poly.type
_entity_poly.pdbx_seq_one_letter_code
_entity_poly.pdbx_strand_id
1 'polypeptide(L)'
;MFTSTNCADWEDEGSIPIPDNAQITNKLPDYYYVIKEYYNRSDCKFSESNAYPSELLYTQCTKDSNGFEHAEIKDGKMTISFYGSDNCSGNTNSEPIIIEVDKCVEFQKEHRIVSKSATEIPFESSSDVSSKSSHEMSSEGAFNIMACLGLFIMFMF
;
A
#
# COMPACT_ATOMS: atom_id res chain seq x y z
N MET A 1 8.29 18.49 9.71
CA MET A 1 7.26 18.13 8.72
C MET A 1 7.74 18.81 7.48
N PHE A 2 7.97 18.09 6.40
CA PHE A 2 8.59 18.70 5.23
C PHE A 2 7.54 18.83 4.14
N THR A 3 7.42 20.03 3.57
CA THR A 3 6.63 20.27 2.38
C THR A 3 7.57 20.59 1.23
N SER A 4 7.11 20.35 0.01
CA SER A 4 7.86 20.77 -1.17
C SER A 4 6.93 20.94 -2.36
N THR A 5 7.26 21.90 -3.21
CA THR A 5 6.61 22.08 -4.51
C THR A 5 7.31 21.31 -5.64
N ASN A 6 8.52 20.79 -5.39
CA ASN A 6 9.30 19.97 -6.33
C ASN A 6 10.20 18.95 -5.60
N CYS A 7 11.03 18.17 -6.28
CA CYS A 7 11.86 17.16 -5.59
C CYS A 7 13.16 17.72 -4.99
N ALA A 8 13.46 19.01 -5.19
CA ALA A 8 14.71 19.65 -4.81
C ALA A 8 14.58 20.57 -3.58
N ASP A 9 13.40 21.12 -3.33
CA ASP A 9 13.21 22.25 -2.41
C ASP A 9 12.32 21.88 -1.22
N TRP A 10 12.83 21.03 -0.34
CA TRP A 10 12.13 20.65 0.89
C TRP A 10 12.23 21.76 1.94
N GLU A 11 11.08 22.30 2.33
CA GLU A 11 10.97 23.28 3.42
C GLU A 11 10.54 22.57 4.71
N ASP A 12 11.25 22.83 5.80
CA ASP A 12 10.87 22.33 7.13
C ASP A 12 9.79 23.22 7.73
N GLU A 13 8.56 22.70 7.80
CA GLU A 13 7.42 23.34 8.47
C GLU A 13 7.35 23.03 9.98
N GLY A 14 8.40 22.43 10.54
CA GLY A 14 8.54 22.19 11.97
C GLY A 14 8.02 20.84 12.45
N SER A 15 8.13 20.58 13.74
CA SER A 15 7.80 19.27 14.32
C SER A 15 6.31 19.14 14.64
N ILE A 16 5.70 18.02 14.24
CA ILE A 16 4.38 17.62 14.74
C ILE A 16 4.57 17.14 16.18
N PRO A 17 3.91 17.75 17.18
CA PRO A 17 4.00 17.27 18.55
C PRO A 17 3.42 15.86 18.63
N ILE A 18 4.26 14.91 19.03
CA ILE A 18 3.84 13.54 19.29
C ILE A 18 3.11 13.56 20.65
N PRO A 19 1.84 13.10 20.73
CA PRO A 19 1.14 13.00 22.00
C PRO A 19 1.94 12.20 23.02
N ASP A 20 1.91 12.59 24.30
CA ASP A 20 2.65 11.92 25.38
C ASP A 20 2.33 10.42 25.52
N ASN A 21 1.18 9.98 24.99
CA ASN A 21 0.73 8.60 24.99
C ASN A 21 0.99 7.84 23.67
N ALA A 22 1.65 8.45 22.69
CA ALA A 22 1.96 7.77 21.44
C ALA A 22 3.02 6.69 21.65
N GLN A 23 2.77 5.51 21.09
CA GLN A 23 3.72 4.40 21.11
C GLN A 23 4.26 4.20 19.69
N ILE A 24 5.57 4.35 19.52
CA ILE A 24 6.26 3.94 18.30
C ILE A 24 6.51 2.43 18.45
N THR A 25 5.98 1.65 17.50
CA THR A 25 6.11 0.19 17.48
C THR A 25 6.75 -0.25 16.17
N ASN A 26 7.55 -1.32 16.25
CA ASN A 26 8.12 -1.99 15.06
C ASN A 26 7.15 -2.99 14.43
N LYS A 27 5.93 -3.11 14.97
CA LYS A 27 4.87 -3.95 14.43
C LYS A 27 3.92 -3.08 13.63
N LEU A 28 3.62 -3.51 12.41
CA LEU A 28 2.51 -2.96 11.64
C LEU A 28 1.20 -3.17 12.43
N PRO A 29 0.23 -2.26 12.29
CA PRO A 29 -1.12 -2.49 12.81
C PRO A 29 -1.70 -3.79 12.25
N ASP A 30 -2.62 -4.40 12.99
CA ASP A 30 -3.38 -5.52 12.45
C ASP A 30 -4.17 -5.07 11.22
N TYR A 31 -3.98 -5.77 10.11
CA TYR A 31 -4.68 -5.54 8.85
C TYR A 31 -5.37 -6.83 8.39
N TYR A 32 -6.46 -6.68 7.66
CA TYR A 32 -7.28 -7.79 7.15
C TYR A 32 -6.94 -8.14 5.70
N TYR A 33 -6.55 -7.14 4.91
CA TYR A 33 -6.17 -7.32 3.51
C TYR A 33 -5.20 -6.23 3.05
N VAL A 34 -4.54 -6.48 1.91
CA VAL A 34 -3.59 -5.57 1.26
C VAL A 34 -4.02 -5.34 -0.17
N ILE A 35 -3.95 -4.09 -0.62
CA ILE A 35 -4.03 -3.72 -2.03
C ILE A 35 -2.63 -3.37 -2.50
N LYS A 36 -2.19 -4.02 -3.58
CA LYS A 36 -0.97 -3.68 -4.31
C LYS A 36 -1.34 -2.95 -5.58
N GLU A 37 -0.93 -1.71 -5.74
CA GLU A 37 -1.24 -0.92 -6.95
C GLU A 37 0.00 -0.83 -7.86
N TYR A 38 -0.26 -0.98 -9.15
CA TYR A 38 0.75 -1.02 -10.20
C TYR A 38 0.54 0.18 -11.13
N TYR A 39 1.11 1.31 -10.74
CA TYR A 39 1.05 2.53 -11.54
C TYR A 39 1.74 2.32 -12.90
N ASN A 40 1.08 2.75 -13.98
CA ASN A 40 1.59 2.71 -15.35
C ASN A 40 1.96 1.30 -15.87
N ARG A 41 1.39 0.23 -15.29
CA ARG A 41 1.65 -1.16 -15.68
C ARG A 41 0.36 -1.95 -15.70
N SER A 42 0.11 -2.69 -16.78
CA SER A 42 -1.12 -3.48 -16.98
C SER A 42 -0.97 -4.98 -16.68
N ASP A 43 0.25 -5.44 -16.45
CA ASP A 43 0.59 -6.84 -16.25
C ASP A 43 0.63 -7.26 -14.78
N CYS A 44 0.46 -6.31 -13.85
CA CYS A 44 0.72 -6.49 -12.42
C CYS A 44 2.08 -7.17 -12.14
N LYS A 45 3.11 -6.85 -12.93
CA LYS A 45 4.47 -7.36 -12.76
C LYS A 45 5.46 -6.22 -12.57
N PHE A 46 6.42 -6.46 -11.69
CA PHE A 46 7.58 -5.59 -11.52
C PHE A 46 8.67 -5.97 -12.53
N SER A 47 9.30 -4.98 -13.15
CA SER A 47 10.61 -5.15 -13.78
C SER A 47 11.66 -4.46 -12.91
N GLU A 48 12.85 -5.05 -12.80
CA GLU A 48 13.95 -4.62 -11.91
C GLU A 48 14.31 -3.13 -12.01
N SER A 49 13.96 -2.46 -13.11
CA SER A 49 14.35 -1.08 -13.36
C SER A 49 13.41 -0.01 -12.82
N ASN A 50 12.11 -0.29 -12.54
CA ASN A 50 11.12 0.81 -12.51
C ASN A 50 9.82 0.60 -11.71
N ALA A 51 9.73 -0.21 -10.66
CA ALA A 51 8.48 -0.19 -9.90
C ALA A 51 8.60 -0.62 -8.43
N TYR A 52 8.03 0.23 -7.57
CA TYR A 52 7.67 -0.07 -6.19
C TYR A 52 6.13 -0.15 -6.17
N PRO A 53 5.51 -1.27 -5.80
CA PRO A 53 4.08 -1.25 -5.49
C PRO A 53 3.84 -0.27 -4.35
N SER A 54 2.80 0.54 -4.43
CA SER A 54 2.17 0.99 -3.19
C SER A 54 1.48 -0.21 -2.57
N GLU A 55 1.85 -0.53 -1.33
CA GLU A 55 1.09 -1.47 -0.51
C GLU A 55 0.21 -0.66 0.44
N LEU A 56 -1.10 -0.79 0.25
CA LEU A 56 -2.10 -0.17 1.10
C LEU A 56 -2.69 -1.24 2.02
N LEU A 57 -2.51 -1.07 3.32
CA LEU A 57 -2.96 -1.99 4.36
C LEU A 57 -4.32 -1.56 4.88
N TYR A 58 -5.30 -2.46 4.88
CA TYR A 58 -6.67 -2.15 5.30
C TYR A 58 -7.14 -3.08 6.40
N THR A 59 -7.86 -2.52 7.38
CA THR A 59 -8.63 -3.28 8.35
C THR A 59 -9.92 -3.81 7.72
N GLN A 60 -10.59 -4.75 8.41
CA GLN A 60 -11.85 -5.31 7.92
C GLN A 60 -12.96 -4.25 7.83
N CYS A 61 -12.91 -3.25 8.71
CA CYS A 61 -13.76 -2.07 8.70
C CYS A 61 -12.86 -0.85 8.60
N THR A 62 -13.00 -0.06 7.54
CA THR A 62 -12.16 1.12 7.29
C THR A 62 -13.04 2.35 7.06
N LYS A 63 -12.64 3.49 7.62
CA LYS A 63 -13.28 4.77 7.36
C LYS A 63 -12.58 5.45 6.18
N ASP A 64 -13.34 5.90 5.19
CA ASP A 64 -12.86 6.72 4.08
C ASP A 64 -13.52 8.11 4.09
N SER A 65 -13.35 8.88 3.01
CA SER A 65 -14.00 10.19 2.87
C SER A 65 -15.51 10.10 2.67
N ASN A 66 -16.04 8.94 2.24
CA ASN A 66 -17.43 8.73 1.84
C ASN A 66 -18.26 7.98 2.89
N GLY A 67 -17.62 7.45 3.94
CA GLY A 67 -18.28 6.73 5.01
C GLY A 67 -17.39 5.62 5.57
N PHE A 68 -17.98 4.43 5.72
CA PHE A 68 -17.29 3.24 6.18
C PHE A 68 -17.42 2.12 5.16
N GLU A 69 -16.34 1.39 4.95
CA GLU A 69 -16.31 0.20 4.11
C GLU A 69 -16.03 -1.05 4.95
N HIS A 70 -16.76 -2.13 4.67
CA HIS A 70 -16.53 -3.45 5.25
C HIS A 70 -16.07 -4.42 4.17
N ALA A 71 -14.92 -5.06 4.40
CA ALA A 71 -14.41 -6.10 3.53
C ALA A 71 -14.67 -7.50 4.11
N GLU A 72 -15.23 -8.39 3.30
CA GLU A 72 -15.34 -9.83 3.60
C GLU A 72 -14.64 -10.63 2.51
N ILE A 73 -13.72 -11.51 2.88
CA ILE A 73 -13.03 -12.38 1.91
C ILE A 73 -13.49 -13.83 2.06
N LYS A 74 -14.24 -14.31 1.08
CA LYS A 74 -14.81 -15.64 1.03
C LYS A 74 -14.73 -16.22 -0.38
N ASP A 75 -14.41 -17.51 -0.48
CA ASP A 75 -14.39 -18.24 -1.76
C ASP A 75 -13.53 -17.58 -2.85
N GLY A 76 -12.37 -17.04 -2.47
CA GLY A 76 -11.42 -16.37 -3.39
C GLY A 76 -11.88 -15.00 -3.89
N LYS A 77 -12.95 -14.45 -3.31
CA LYS A 77 -13.48 -13.12 -3.65
C LYS A 77 -13.53 -12.24 -2.42
N MET A 78 -13.20 -10.98 -2.60
CA MET A 78 -13.42 -9.93 -1.63
C MET A 78 -14.69 -9.18 -2.00
N THR A 79 -15.60 -9.05 -1.05
CA THR A 79 -16.79 -8.22 -1.14
C THR A 79 -16.58 -6.98 -0.28
N ILE A 80 -16.67 -5.80 -0.88
CA ILE A 80 -16.63 -4.52 -0.17
C ILE A 80 -18.04 -3.96 -0.11
N SER A 81 -18.55 -3.75 1.10
CA SER A 81 -19.85 -3.13 1.38
C SER A 81 -19.65 -1.73 1.94
N PHE A 82 -20.40 -0.74 1.45
CA PHE A 82 -20.30 0.65 1.89
C PHE A 82 -21.48 1.05 2.76
N TYR A 83 -21.17 1.73 3.87
CA TYR A 83 -22.11 2.14 4.89
C TYR A 83 -22.12 3.67 4.99
N GLY A 84 -23.32 4.25 5.02
CA GLY A 84 -23.53 5.67 5.29
C GLY A 84 -23.64 6.01 6.78
N SER A 85 -23.45 5.01 7.65
CA SER A 85 -23.40 5.17 9.11
C SER A 85 -21.99 5.55 9.59
N ASP A 86 -21.82 5.72 10.90
CA ASP A 86 -20.56 6.02 11.56
C ASP A 86 -19.72 4.77 11.89
N ASN A 87 -20.10 3.62 11.32
CA ASN A 87 -19.45 2.33 11.51
C ASN A 87 -19.81 1.35 10.38
N CYS A 88 -19.23 0.14 10.38
CA CYS A 88 -19.54 -0.91 9.39
C CYS A 88 -20.79 -1.74 9.73
N SER A 89 -21.82 -1.13 10.33
CA SER A 89 -23.05 -1.80 10.71
C SER A 89 -24.28 -1.08 10.17
N GLY A 90 -25.36 -1.82 10.01
CA GLY A 90 -26.63 -1.31 9.49
C GLY A 90 -26.80 -1.56 7.99
N ASN A 91 -27.52 -0.66 7.33
CA ASN A 91 -27.83 -0.80 5.90
C ASN A 91 -26.69 -0.23 5.06
N THR A 92 -26.40 -0.91 3.95
CA THR A 92 -25.47 -0.38 2.94
C THR A 92 -26.12 0.77 2.17
N ASN A 93 -25.30 1.72 1.73
CA ASN A 93 -25.77 2.87 0.93
C ASN A 93 -25.62 2.65 -0.59
N SER A 94 -24.97 1.55 -0.99
CA SER A 94 -24.69 1.21 -2.39
C SER A 94 -24.55 -0.30 -2.59
N GLU A 95 -24.50 -0.72 -3.86
CA GLU A 95 -24.20 -2.11 -4.22
C GLU A 95 -22.75 -2.45 -3.85
N PRO A 96 -22.50 -3.68 -3.36
CA PRO A 96 -21.16 -4.08 -2.98
C PRO A 96 -20.25 -4.25 -4.20
N ILE A 97 -18.97 -3.92 -4.02
CA ILE A 97 -17.93 -4.20 -5.02
C ILE A 97 -17.39 -5.60 -4.77
N ILE A 98 -17.27 -6.40 -5.83
CA ILE A 98 -16.72 -7.76 -5.76
C ILE A 98 -15.41 -7.80 -6.54
N ILE A 99 -14.33 -8.25 -5.89
CA ILE A 99 -12.99 -8.32 -6.46
C ILE A 99 -12.47 -9.75 -6.30
N GLU A 100 -11.89 -10.31 -7.35
CA GLU A 100 -11.18 -11.59 -7.24
C GLU A 100 -9.84 -11.38 -6.53
N VAL A 101 -9.58 -12.18 -5.50
CA VAL A 101 -8.35 -12.11 -4.70
C VAL A 101 -7.20 -12.76 -5.49
N ASP A 102 -6.00 -12.23 -5.32
CA ASP A 102 -4.75 -12.67 -5.96
C ASP A 102 -4.79 -12.68 -7.49
N LYS A 103 -5.64 -11.84 -8.07
CA LYS A 103 -5.70 -11.61 -9.52
C LYS A 103 -5.43 -10.15 -9.85
N CYS A 104 -4.79 -9.94 -10.99
CA CYS A 104 -4.59 -8.63 -11.58
C CYS A 104 -5.92 -8.12 -12.11
N VAL A 105 -6.42 -7.02 -11.54
CA VAL A 105 -7.67 -6.38 -11.97
C VAL A 105 -7.42 -4.91 -12.26
N GLU A 106 -8.08 -4.39 -13.29
CA GLU A 106 -8.11 -2.94 -13.56
C GLU A 106 -9.23 -2.30 -12.74
N PHE A 107 -8.90 -1.24 -12.00
CA PHE A 107 -9.85 -0.42 -11.27
C PHE A 107 -9.48 1.05 -11.43
N GLN A 108 -10.42 1.86 -11.93
CA GLN A 108 -10.21 3.29 -12.16
C GLN A 108 -8.93 3.63 -12.98
N LYS A 109 -8.61 2.80 -13.98
CA LYS A 109 -7.42 2.89 -14.86
C LYS A 109 -6.08 2.49 -14.21
N GLU A 110 -6.12 1.97 -12.99
CA GLU A 110 -4.96 1.42 -12.29
C GLU A 110 -5.10 -0.08 -12.17
N HIS A 111 -3.98 -0.81 -12.29
CA HIS A 111 -4.00 -2.25 -12.09
C HIS A 111 -3.65 -2.55 -10.63
N ARG A 112 -4.40 -3.47 -10.02
CA ARG A 112 -4.21 -3.83 -8.62
C ARG A 112 -4.35 -5.32 -8.38
N ILE A 113 -3.74 -5.77 -7.29
CA ILE A 113 -3.94 -7.10 -6.71
C ILE A 113 -4.41 -6.92 -5.27
N VAL A 114 -5.49 -7.61 -4.90
CA VAL A 114 -5.98 -7.70 -3.52
C VAL A 114 -5.53 -9.03 -2.94
N SER A 115 -4.95 -9.02 -1.73
CA SER A 115 -4.47 -10.23 -1.04
C SER A 115 -4.86 -10.24 0.45
N LYS A 116 -5.06 -11.43 1.03
CA LYS A 116 -5.38 -11.62 2.46
C LYS A 116 -4.21 -11.29 3.42
N SER A 117 -3.00 -11.24 2.89
CA SER A 117 -1.77 -10.97 3.64
C SER A 117 -0.84 -10.11 2.78
N ALA A 118 0.11 -9.44 3.43
CA ALA A 118 1.29 -8.97 2.71
C ALA A 118 2.05 -10.20 2.20
N THR A 119 1.76 -10.62 0.97
CA THR A 119 2.52 -11.68 0.33
C THR A 119 3.87 -11.10 -0.08
N GLU A 120 4.97 -11.80 0.21
CA GLU A 120 6.28 -11.49 -0.38
C GLU A 120 6.09 -11.36 -1.91
N ILE A 121 6.50 -10.24 -2.47
CA ILE A 121 6.35 -9.98 -3.90
C ILE A 121 7.13 -11.07 -4.64
N PRO A 122 6.49 -11.92 -5.48
CA PRO A 122 7.21 -12.95 -6.21
C PRO A 122 8.20 -12.28 -7.16
N PHE A 123 9.48 -12.36 -6.80
CA PHE A 123 10.58 -11.91 -7.62
C PHE A 123 10.81 -12.96 -8.71
N GLU A 124 10.45 -12.66 -9.95
CA GLU A 124 10.95 -13.43 -11.10
C GLU A 124 12.41 -13.04 -11.30
N SER A 125 13.33 -13.76 -10.65
CA SER A 125 14.76 -13.58 -10.90
C SER A 125 15.02 -13.88 -12.37
N SER A 126 15.45 -12.88 -13.14
CA SER A 126 15.97 -13.14 -14.47
C SER A 126 17.27 -13.94 -14.32
N SER A 127 17.20 -15.23 -14.68
CA SER A 127 18.38 -16.09 -14.76
C SER A 127 19.09 -15.77 -16.06
N ASP A 128 20.23 -15.07 -15.97
CA ASP A 128 21.49 -15.43 -16.63
C ASP A 128 22.47 -14.24 -16.61
N VAL A 129 23.23 -14.11 -15.53
CA VAL A 129 24.58 -13.55 -15.59
C VAL A 129 25.53 -14.50 -14.89
N SER A 130 26.07 -15.43 -15.68
CA SER A 130 27.25 -16.21 -15.32
C SER A 130 28.45 -15.28 -15.19
N SER A 131 28.95 -15.06 -13.97
CA SER A 131 30.39 -14.93 -13.70
C SER A 131 30.74 -14.98 -12.20
N LYS A 132 31.42 -16.07 -11.83
CA LYS A 132 32.45 -16.25 -10.79
C LYS A 132 32.44 -15.38 -9.50
N SER A 133 32.27 -16.09 -8.37
CA SER A 133 33.21 -16.23 -7.22
C SER A 133 34.12 -15.02 -6.93
N SER A 134 34.17 -14.42 -5.73
CA SER A 134 34.36 -15.04 -4.41
C SER A 134 34.15 -14.03 -3.27
N HIS A 135 33.74 -14.52 -2.10
CA HIS A 135 33.97 -13.99 -0.74
C HIS A 135 34.33 -12.52 -0.54
N GLU A 136 33.45 -11.77 0.14
CA GLU A 136 33.79 -11.01 1.36
C GLU A 136 32.52 -10.51 2.07
N MET A 137 32.27 -11.00 3.28
CA MET A 137 31.38 -10.39 4.27
C MET A 137 32.24 -9.51 5.17
N SER A 138 32.04 -8.19 5.13
CA SER A 138 32.35 -7.27 6.24
C SER A 138 31.59 -5.97 5.97
N SER A 139 30.49 -5.72 6.70
CA SER A 139 30.38 -4.73 7.77
C SER A 139 30.80 -3.31 7.37
N GLU A 140 29.80 -2.43 7.29
CA GLU A 140 29.78 -1.02 7.72
C GLU A 140 28.90 -0.15 6.79
N GLY A 141 27.82 0.36 7.38
CA GLY A 141 27.16 1.65 7.08
C GLY A 141 26.90 2.08 5.64
N ALA A 142 25.65 1.94 5.20
CA ALA A 142 24.94 2.99 4.44
C ALA A 142 23.44 2.63 4.32
N PHE A 143 22.64 3.06 5.30
CA PHE A 143 21.20 3.22 5.10
C PHE A 143 21.00 4.38 4.12
N ASN A 144 20.93 4.09 2.83
CA ASN A 144 20.43 5.07 1.86
C ASN A 144 18.90 5.01 1.87
N ILE A 145 18.34 5.91 2.68
CA ILE A 145 16.96 6.33 2.68
C ILE A 145 16.69 7.03 1.35
N MET A 146 15.79 6.50 0.53
CA MET A 146 15.09 7.28 -0.49
C MET A 146 13.64 6.83 -0.51
N ALA A 147 12.89 7.39 0.45
CA ALA A 147 11.45 7.43 0.45
C ALA A 147 11.01 8.53 -0.51
N CYS A 148 10.53 8.16 -1.70
CA CYS A 148 9.83 9.05 -2.62
C CYS A 148 8.52 8.37 -3.06
N LEU A 149 7.56 8.27 -2.14
CA LEU A 149 6.15 8.13 -2.47
C LEU A 149 5.38 9.05 -1.54
N GLY A 150 5.25 10.31 -1.99
CA GLY A 150 4.48 11.34 -1.35
C GLY A 150 2.99 11.00 -1.42
N LEU A 151 2.48 10.65 -0.24
CA LEU A 151 1.18 11.03 0.30
C LEU A 151 0.43 12.08 -0.56
N PHE A 152 -0.64 11.66 -1.24
CA PHE A 152 -1.65 12.58 -1.78
C PHE A 152 -3.05 12.12 -1.37
N ILE A 153 -3.37 12.28 -0.09
CA ILE A 153 -4.76 12.42 0.34
C ILE A 153 -4.81 13.47 1.44
N MET A 154 -5.10 14.72 1.09
CA MET A 154 -6.08 15.51 1.82
C MET A 154 -6.45 16.85 1.13
N PHE A 155 -7.77 17.00 0.97
CA PHE A 155 -8.58 18.22 0.78
C PHE A 155 -8.45 19.00 -0.53
N MET A 156 -9.57 19.06 -1.28
CA MET A 156 -10.27 20.32 -1.57
C MET A 156 -11.67 20.07 -2.16
N PHE A 157 -12.68 20.62 -1.45
CA PHE A 157 -14.10 20.87 -1.79
C PHE A 157 -15.12 19.74 -1.80
#